data_AF-A0A520QKS6-F1
#
_entry.id   AF-A0A520QKS6-F1
#
_cell.length_a   1.000
_cell.length_b   1.000
_cell.length_c   1.000
_cell.angle_alpha   90.00
_cell.angle_beta   90.00
_cell.angle_gamma   90.00
#
_symmetry.space_group_name_H-M   'P 1'
#
loop_
_entity.id
_entity.type
_entity.pdbx_description
1 polymer ?
#
loop_
_entity_poly.entity_id
_entity_poly.type
_entity_poly.pdbx_seq_one_letter_code
_entity_poly.pdbx_strand_id
1 'polypeptide(L)'
;MVSQLQVAMTEAVACVRVDGPANFAVGVDFRSVATQCCEQGGRVLLIDLAACPNMDSTFLGILVGLTGKLDRIELLNPCERVTDLLENLGVLDLMTVGQGPNPFFDRLEAADSAKADKRALTEASLEAHKLLMEVNPENVPKFKDVARFLEEDLERQG
;
A
#
# COMPACT_ATOMS: atom_id res chain seq x y z
N MET A 1 -15.13 9.01 -7.02
CA MET A 1 -14.86 7.61 -7.39
C MET A 1 -14.66 6.83 -6.11
N VAL A 2 -15.26 5.65 -6.00
CA VAL A 2 -15.05 4.73 -4.88
C VAL A 2 -13.90 3.82 -5.28
N SER A 3 -12.96 3.59 -4.36
CA SER A 3 -11.85 2.68 -4.60
C SER A 3 -12.20 1.26 -4.17
N GLN A 4 -11.73 0.26 -4.89
CA GLN A 4 -11.98 -1.15 -4.59
C GLN A 4 -10.69 -1.96 -4.74
N LEU A 5 -10.57 -2.99 -3.91
CA LEU A 5 -9.51 -3.99 -4.02
C LEU A 5 -10.09 -5.28 -4.56
N GLN A 6 -9.35 -5.90 -5.47
CA GLN A 6 -9.62 -7.27 -5.89
C GLN A 6 -8.37 -8.11 -5.68
N VAL A 7 -8.56 -9.38 -5.34
CA VAL A 7 -7.49 -10.25 -4.88
C VAL A 7 -7.54 -11.58 -5.61
N ALA A 8 -6.37 -12.12 -5.93
CA ALA A 8 -6.21 -13.48 -6.40
C ALA A 8 -4.99 -14.09 -5.72
N MET A 9 -5.12 -15.34 -5.29
CA MET A 9 -4.09 -16.02 -4.52
C MET A 9 -3.63 -17.32 -5.20
N THR A 10 -2.33 -17.60 -5.06
CA THR A 10 -1.71 -18.89 -5.35
C THR A 10 -0.81 -19.28 -4.19
N GLU A 11 -0.22 -20.47 -4.25
CA GLU A 11 0.73 -20.93 -3.22
C GLU A 11 1.95 -20.01 -3.05
N ALA A 12 2.33 -19.24 -4.07
CA ALA A 12 3.55 -18.42 -4.06
C ALA A 12 3.31 -16.91 -4.24
N VAL A 13 2.25 -16.53 -4.97
CA VAL A 13 1.96 -15.15 -5.36
C VAL A 13 0.59 -14.73 -4.85
N ALA A 14 0.56 -13.57 -4.22
CA ALA A 14 -0.65 -12.80 -3.95
C ALA A 14 -0.74 -11.66 -4.98
N CYS A 15 -1.82 -11.60 -5.72
CA CYS A 15 -2.12 -10.51 -6.64
C CYS A 15 -3.18 -9.61 -6.02
N VAL A 16 -2.91 -8.31 -5.92
CA VAL A 16 -3.89 -7.30 -5.51
C VAL A 16 -4.05 -6.29 -6.63
N ARG A 17 -5.26 -6.16 -7.15
CA ARG A 17 -5.61 -5.11 -8.11
C ARG A 17 -6.26 -3.95 -7.37
N VAL A 18 -5.80 -2.73 -7.65
CA VAL A 18 -6.39 -1.51 -7.12
C VAL A 18 -7.19 -0.82 -8.22
N ASP A 19 -8.51 -0.74 -8.04
CA ASP A 19 -9.40 0.02 -8.92
C ASP A 19 -9.76 1.35 -8.24
N GLY A 20 -9.33 2.46 -8.84
CA GLY A 20 -9.48 3.80 -8.28
C GLY A 20 -8.32 4.25 -7.38
N PRO A 21 -8.48 5.39 -6.68
CA PRO A 21 -7.44 5.97 -5.84
C PRO A 21 -6.93 5.06 -4.72
N ALA A 22 -5.63 4.84 -4.63
CA ALA A 22 -4.99 4.15 -3.50
C ALA A 22 -4.81 5.13 -2.32
N ASN A 23 -5.86 5.29 -1.52
CA ASN A 23 -5.89 6.21 -0.38
C ASN A 23 -5.76 5.47 0.97
N PHE A 24 -5.65 6.22 2.06
CA PHE A 24 -5.50 5.71 3.42
C PHE A 24 -6.59 4.72 3.85
N ALA A 25 -7.85 4.90 3.40
CA ALA A 25 -8.94 3.98 3.73
C ALA A 25 -8.73 2.62 3.06
N VAL A 26 -8.38 2.63 1.77
CA VAL A 26 -8.01 1.42 1.01
C VAL A 26 -6.73 0.81 1.54
N GLY A 27 -5.80 1.64 2.04
CA GLY A 27 -4.52 1.19 2.60
C GLY A 27 -4.68 0.21 3.76
N VAL A 28 -5.68 0.40 4.63
CA VAL A 28 -5.93 -0.52 5.74
C VAL A 28 -6.48 -1.86 5.25
N ASP A 29 -7.42 -1.84 4.31
CA ASP A 29 -7.94 -3.05 3.67
C ASP A 29 -6.81 -3.80 2.95
N PHE A 30 -5.94 -3.07 2.24
CA PHE A 30 -4.75 -3.60 1.59
C PHE A 30 -3.78 -4.24 2.58
N ARG A 31 -3.50 -3.60 3.72
CA ARG A 31 -2.64 -4.16 4.78
C ARG A 31 -3.17 -5.50 5.28
N SER A 32 -4.49 -5.59 5.50
CA SER A 32 -5.14 -6.82 5.98
C SER A 32 -5.01 -7.93 4.96
N VAL A 33 -5.38 -7.65 3.70
CA VAL A 33 -5.26 -8.58 2.58
C VAL A 33 -3.83 -9.06 2.44
N ALA A 34 -2.86 -8.15 2.31
CA ALA A 34 -1.47 -8.51 2.08
C ALA A 34 -0.88 -9.33 3.24
N THR A 35 -1.25 -9.03 4.49
CA THR A 35 -0.79 -9.81 5.65
C THR A 35 -1.36 -11.21 5.66
N GLN A 36 -2.68 -11.37 5.44
CA GLN A 36 -3.32 -12.68 5.34
C GLN A 36 -2.71 -13.50 4.20
N CYS A 37 -2.38 -12.83 3.09
CA CYS A 37 -1.73 -13.45 1.96
C CYS A 37 -0.33 -14.00 2.31
N CYS A 38 0.45 -13.24 3.09
CA CYS A 38 1.76 -13.66 3.58
C CYS A 38 1.67 -14.90 4.48
N GLU A 39 0.68 -14.93 5.38
CA GLU A 39 0.47 -16.05 6.32
C GLU A 39 0.11 -17.36 5.60
N GLN A 40 -0.51 -17.28 4.43
CA GLN A 40 -0.90 -18.43 3.61
C GLN A 40 0.22 -18.94 2.67
N GLY A 41 1.43 -18.39 2.76
CA GLY A 41 2.61 -18.85 2.00
C GLY A 41 2.95 -17.98 0.79
N GLY A 42 2.13 -17.00 0.45
CA GLY A 42 2.44 -16.02 -0.60
C GLY A 42 3.65 -15.18 -0.20
N ARG A 43 4.77 -15.33 -0.90
CA ARG A 43 6.00 -14.54 -0.66
C ARG A 43 6.25 -13.46 -1.68
N VAL A 44 5.45 -13.44 -2.74
CA VAL A 44 5.50 -12.45 -3.80
C VAL A 44 4.19 -11.68 -3.80
N LEU A 45 4.26 -10.36 -3.77
CA LEU A 45 3.10 -9.49 -3.91
C LEU A 45 3.14 -8.79 -5.27
N LEU A 46 2.20 -9.12 -6.14
CA LEU A 46 1.97 -8.41 -7.40
C LEU A 46 0.83 -7.40 -7.20
N ILE A 47 1.07 -6.13 -7.51
CA ILE A 47 0.09 -5.06 -7.38
C ILE A 47 -0.24 -4.52 -8.77
N ASP A 48 -1.45 -4.79 -9.23
CA ASP A 48 -1.95 -4.30 -10.51
C ASP A 48 -2.56 -2.90 -10.32
N LEU A 49 -1.90 -1.92 -10.92
CA LEU A 49 -2.20 -0.50 -10.82
C LEU A 49 -2.79 0.08 -12.12
N ALA A 50 -3.18 -0.76 -13.07
CA ALA A 50 -3.70 -0.31 -14.38
C ALA A 50 -4.93 0.62 -14.27
N ALA A 51 -5.70 0.51 -13.19
CA ALA A 51 -6.86 1.36 -12.90
C ALA A 51 -6.63 2.32 -11.70
N CYS A 52 -5.37 2.51 -11.27
CA CYS A 52 -5.01 3.32 -10.12
C CYS A 52 -4.45 4.70 -10.58
N PRO A 53 -5.24 5.79 -10.50
CA PRO A 53 -4.82 7.10 -11.02
C PRO A 53 -3.88 7.85 -10.08
N ASN A 54 -3.86 7.50 -8.80
CA ASN A 54 -3.05 8.14 -7.77
C ASN A 54 -2.90 7.24 -6.54
N MET A 55 -1.93 7.59 -5.70
CA MET A 55 -1.64 6.92 -4.45
C MET A 55 -1.25 7.97 -3.40
N ASP A 56 -1.59 7.75 -2.14
CA ASP A 56 -1.17 8.61 -1.04
C ASP A 56 0.00 8.02 -0.24
N SER A 57 0.59 8.84 0.63
CA SER A 57 1.71 8.45 1.48
C SER A 57 1.33 7.37 2.50
N THR A 58 0.07 7.28 2.93
CA THR A 58 -0.36 6.22 3.83
C THR A 58 -0.31 4.86 3.14
N PHE A 59 -0.91 4.75 1.94
CA PHE A 59 -0.85 3.51 1.18
C PHE A 59 0.59 3.11 0.85
N LEU A 60 1.42 4.08 0.45
CA LEU A 60 2.84 3.85 0.16
C LEU A 60 3.63 3.40 1.38
N GLY A 61 3.43 4.02 2.54
CA GLY A 61 4.11 3.60 3.75
C GLY A 61 3.67 2.20 4.19
N ILE A 62 2.40 1.84 4.03
CA ILE A 62 1.93 0.45 4.26
C ILE A 62 2.63 -0.51 3.30
N LEU A 63 2.71 -0.17 2.02
CA LEU A 63 3.36 -0.98 0.99
C LEU A 63 4.85 -1.18 1.30
N VAL A 64 5.57 -0.11 1.65
CA VAL A 64 6.95 -0.15 2.08
C VAL A 64 7.10 -1.03 3.33
N GLY A 65 6.15 -1.00 4.26
CA GLY A 65 6.14 -1.86 5.46
C GLY A 65 6.02 -3.36 5.18
N LEU A 66 5.63 -3.75 3.96
CA LEU A 66 5.58 -5.14 3.52
C LEU A 66 6.88 -5.61 2.88
N THR A 67 7.75 -4.70 2.44
CA THR A 67 9.02 -5.03 1.74
C THR A 67 9.96 -5.91 2.58
N GLY A 68 9.93 -5.76 3.91
CA GLY A 68 10.71 -6.61 4.84
C GLY A 68 10.04 -7.94 5.22
N LYS A 69 8.81 -8.20 4.77
CA LYS A 69 8.03 -9.40 5.08
C LYS A 69 7.86 -10.34 3.89
N LEU A 70 8.10 -9.82 2.68
CA LEU A 70 7.93 -10.52 1.41
C LEU A 70 9.30 -10.74 0.75
N ASP A 71 9.40 -11.75 -0.10
CA ASP A 71 10.60 -11.98 -0.89
C ASP A 71 10.75 -10.90 -1.98
N ARG A 72 9.61 -10.42 -2.53
CA ARG A 72 9.58 -9.28 -3.47
C ARG A 72 8.19 -8.67 -3.62
N ILE A 73 8.18 -7.42 -4.05
CA ILE A 73 6.98 -6.67 -4.44
C ILE A 73 7.12 -6.24 -5.91
N GLU A 74 6.11 -6.56 -6.71
CA GLU A 74 6.02 -6.22 -8.14
C GLU A 74 4.87 -5.23 -8.38
N LEU A 75 5.17 -4.08 -8.97
CA LEU A 75 4.16 -3.10 -9.41
C LEU A 75 3.89 -3.28 -10.89
N LEU A 76 2.67 -3.67 -11.25
CA LEU A 76 2.25 -3.88 -12.62
C LEU A 76 1.42 -2.70 -13.12
N ASN A 77 1.81 -2.15 -14.28
CA ASN A 77 1.13 -1.03 -14.92
C ASN A 77 0.92 0.23 -14.04
N PRO A 78 1.89 0.69 -13.22
CA PRO A 78 1.76 2.00 -12.57
C PRO A 78 1.67 3.11 -13.62
N CYS A 79 0.82 4.11 -13.37
CA CYS A 79 0.83 5.33 -14.17
C CYS A 79 2.02 6.23 -13.78
N GLU A 80 2.42 7.14 -14.68
CA GLU A 80 3.56 8.06 -14.49
C GLU A 80 3.50 8.77 -13.13
N ARG A 81 2.33 9.29 -12.75
CA ARG A 81 2.13 9.96 -11.46
C ARG A 81 2.48 9.09 -10.24
N VAL A 82 2.17 7.80 -10.29
CA VAL A 82 2.48 6.87 -9.18
C VAL A 82 3.97 6.53 -9.18
N THR A 83 4.57 6.32 -10.36
CA THR A 83 6.01 6.10 -10.50
C THR A 83 6.81 7.30 -9.98
N ASP A 84 6.47 8.52 -10.43
CA ASP A 84 7.10 9.76 -9.96
C ASP A 84 7.00 9.91 -8.44
N LEU A 85 5.85 9.54 -7.86
CA LEU A 85 5.66 9.61 -6.42
C LEU A 85 6.60 8.63 -5.68
N LEU A 86 6.73 7.40 -6.16
CA LEU A 86 7.66 6.41 -5.60
C LEU A 86 9.12 6.86 -5.70
N GLU A 87 9.51 7.43 -6.84
CA GLU A 87 10.86 8.00 -7.06
C GLU A 87 11.12 9.18 -6.12
N ASN A 88 10.19 10.13 -6.04
CA ASN A 88 10.32 11.32 -5.17
C ASN A 88 10.39 11.00 -3.68
N LEU A 89 9.89 9.83 -3.27
CA LEU A 89 10.01 9.34 -1.90
C LEU A 89 11.26 8.46 -1.69
N GLY A 90 11.97 8.09 -2.76
CA GLY A 90 13.16 7.25 -2.72
C GLY A 90 12.85 5.81 -2.32
N VAL A 91 11.69 5.29 -2.71
CA VAL A 91 11.23 3.93 -2.34
C VAL A 91 11.00 3.02 -3.55
N LEU A 92 11.17 3.54 -4.77
CA LEU A 92 10.96 2.76 -5.98
C LEU A 92 11.89 1.53 -6.06
N ASP A 93 13.15 1.67 -5.64
CA ASP A 93 14.16 0.61 -5.66
C ASP A 93 13.85 -0.58 -4.75
N LEU A 94 12.86 -0.45 -3.85
CA LEU A 94 12.38 -1.55 -3.01
C LEU A 94 11.42 -2.49 -3.75
N MET A 95 11.06 -2.16 -4.99
CA MET A 95 10.02 -2.83 -5.77
C MET A 95 10.49 -3.01 -7.21
N THR A 96 9.93 -3.99 -7.91
CA THR A 96 10.15 -4.14 -9.35
C THR A 96 8.95 -3.62 -10.12
N VAL A 97 9.18 -2.82 -11.16
CA VAL A 97 8.10 -2.31 -12.01
C VAL A 97 8.00 -3.12 -13.30
N GLY A 98 6.79 -3.55 -13.63
CA GLY A 98 6.44 -4.26 -14.85
C GLY A 98 5.30 -3.60 -15.61
N GLN A 99 5.17 -3.98 -16.89
CA GLN A 99 4.07 -3.57 -17.76
C GLN A 99 3.55 -4.81 -18.49
N GLY A 100 2.24 -4.87 -18.74
CA GLY A 100 1.61 -5.96 -19.49
C GLY A 100 0.31 -6.47 -18.88
N PRO A 101 -0.26 -7.55 -19.44
CA PRO A 101 -1.50 -8.13 -18.92
C PRO A 101 -1.29 -8.69 -17.51
N ASN A 102 -2.30 -8.54 -16.65
CA ASN A 102 -2.30 -9.17 -15.34
C ASN A 102 -2.57 -10.68 -15.50
N PRO A 103 -1.61 -11.56 -15.13
CA PRO A 103 -1.76 -13.01 -15.30
C PRO A 103 -2.83 -13.64 -14.40
N PHE A 104 -3.33 -12.90 -13.40
CA PHE A 104 -4.36 -13.35 -12.48
C PHE A 104 -5.73 -12.70 -12.73
N PHE A 105 -5.89 -11.91 -13.80
CA PHE A 105 -7.08 -11.09 -14.02
C PHE A 105 -8.39 -11.89 -13.93
N ASP A 106 -8.44 -13.07 -14.55
CA ASP A 106 -9.65 -13.93 -14.57
C ASP A 106 -9.96 -14.61 -13.22
N ARG A 107 -9.08 -14.47 -12.23
CA ARG A 107 -9.19 -15.08 -10.89
C ARG A 107 -9.39 -14.06 -9.78
N LEU A 108 -9.52 -12.78 -10.14
CA LEU A 108 -9.70 -11.68 -9.19
C LEU A 108 -11.09 -11.74 -8.57
N GLU A 109 -11.14 -11.76 -7.25
CA GLU A 109 -12.36 -11.66 -6.44
C GLU A 109 -12.35 -10.36 -5.63
N ALA A 110 -13.51 -9.82 -5.29
CA ALA A 110 -13.58 -8.62 -4.46
C ALA A 110 -12.99 -8.88 -3.07
N ALA A 111 -12.12 -8.00 -2.59
CA ALA A 111 -11.60 -8.09 -1.24
C ALA A 111 -12.65 -7.68 -0.21
N ASP A 112 -12.64 -8.33 0.94
CA ASP A 112 -13.40 -7.87 2.10
C ASP A 112 -12.84 -6.53 2.61
N SER A 113 -13.75 -5.62 2.98
CA SER A 113 -13.35 -4.39 3.65
C SER A 113 -13.16 -4.63 5.15
N ALA A 114 -12.05 -4.16 5.71
CA ALA A 114 -11.72 -4.29 7.12
C ALA A 114 -12.63 -3.44 8.02
N LYS A 115 -13.48 -2.56 7.45
CA LYS A 115 -14.37 -1.64 8.18
C LYS A 115 -13.64 -0.91 9.32
N ALA A 116 -12.42 -0.46 9.04
CA ALA A 116 -11.57 0.18 10.02
C ALA A 116 -12.24 1.42 10.61
N ASP A 117 -12.17 1.56 11.94
CA ASP A 117 -12.64 2.77 12.61
C ASP A 117 -11.67 3.94 12.40
N LYS A 118 -12.09 5.13 12.85
CA LYS A 118 -11.28 6.34 12.74
C LYS A 118 -9.90 6.17 13.40
N ARG A 119 -9.85 5.49 14.54
CA ARG A 119 -8.63 5.30 15.31
C ARG A 119 -7.63 4.44 14.53
N ALA A 120 -8.07 3.29 14.01
CA ALA A 120 -7.25 2.39 13.20
C ALA A 120 -6.71 3.08 11.93
N LEU A 121 -7.51 3.94 11.29
CA LEU A 121 -7.08 4.73 10.13
C LEU A 121 -5.99 5.75 10.50
N THR A 122 -6.13 6.42 11.65
CA THR A 122 -5.12 7.36 12.16
C THR A 122 -3.83 6.61 12.55
N GLU A 123 -3.92 5.46 13.22
CA GLU A 123 -2.77 4.62 13.60
C GLU A 123 -2.00 4.13 12.36
N ALA A 124 -2.71 3.57 11.36
CA ALA A 124 -2.11 3.10 10.12
C ALA A 124 -1.44 4.24 9.34
N SER A 125 -2.06 5.42 9.32
CA SER A 125 -1.46 6.61 8.69
C SER A 125 -0.19 7.03 9.43
N LEU A 126 -0.19 7.05 10.76
CA LEU A 126 0.99 7.42 11.53
C LEU A 126 2.15 6.44 11.30
N GLU A 127 1.88 5.14 11.38
CA GLU A 127 2.87 4.09 11.11
C GLU A 127 3.48 4.26 9.71
N ALA A 128 2.64 4.46 8.68
CA ALA A 128 3.08 4.63 7.31
C ALA A 128 4.03 5.83 7.13
N HIS A 129 3.69 6.99 7.69
CA HIS A 129 4.52 8.18 7.57
C HIS A 129 5.84 8.04 8.34
N LYS A 130 5.82 7.42 9.52
CA LYS A 130 7.04 7.10 10.29
C LYS A 130 7.98 6.21 9.48
N LEU A 131 7.44 5.17 8.85
CA LEU A 131 8.25 4.26 8.05
C LEU A 131 8.85 4.94 6.82
N LEU A 132 8.09 5.79 6.12
CA LEU A 132 8.63 6.55 4.98
C LEU A 132 9.78 7.48 5.39
N MET A 133 9.75 8.03 6.61
CA MET A 133 10.84 8.83 7.16
C MET A 133 12.05 7.98 7.59
N GLU A 134 11.81 6.76 8.07
CA GLU A 134 12.86 5.81 8.46
C GLU A 134 13.62 5.27 7.24
N VAL A 135 12.89 4.87 6.20
CA VAL A 135 13.45 4.31 4.97
C VAL A 135 14.24 5.35 4.19
N ASN A 136 13.75 6.60 4.13
CA ASN A 136 14.47 7.70 3.51
C ASN A 136 14.39 8.96 4.40
N PRO A 137 15.49 9.35 5.06
CA PRO A 137 15.55 10.55 5.90
C PRO A 137 15.18 11.86 5.19
N GLU A 138 15.29 11.93 3.85
CA GLU A 138 14.82 13.08 3.07
C GLU A 138 13.30 13.28 3.13
N ASN A 139 12.56 12.28 3.59
CA ASN A 139 11.13 12.38 3.83
C ASN A 139 10.79 13.00 5.20
N VAL A 140 11.76 13.15 6.12
CA VAL A 140 11.52 13.75 7.45
C VAL A 140 10.95 15.16 7.36
N PRO A 141 11.53 16.10 6.56
CA PRO A 141 10.95 17.44 6.44
C PRO A 141 9.55 17.44 5.80
N LYS A 142 9.23 16.43 4.99
CA LYS A 142 7.93 16.29 4.31
C LYS A 142 6.82 15.82 5.26
N PHE A 143 7.16 14.93 6.20
CA PHE A 143 6.15 14.19 6.98
C PHE A 143 6.17 14.40 8.49
N LYS A 144 7.22 15.00 9.07
CA LYS A 144 7.32 15.20 10.54
C LYS A 144 6.10 15.91 11.14
N ASP A 145 5.56 16.90 10.44
CA ASP A 145 4.43 17.71 10.95
C ASP A 145 3.11 16.93 10.85
N VAL A 146 2.95 16.13 9.80
CA VAL A 146 1.81 15.21 9.64
C VAL A 146 1.86 14.12 10.70
N ALA A 147 3.03 13.51 10.92
CA ALA A 147 3.21 12.48 11.95
C ALA A 147 2.89 13.01 13.35
N ARG A 148 3.41 14.19 13.71
CA ARG A 148 3.09 14.85 14.99
C ARG A 148 1.59 15.12 15.13
N PHE A 149 0.94 15.63 14.08
CA PHE A 149 -0.50 15.86 14.12
C PHE A 149 -1.29 14.58 14.36
N LEU A 150 -0.91 13.48 13.70
CA LEU A 150 -1.56 12.17 13.87
C LEU A 150 -1.32 11.60 15.29
N GLU A 151 -0.14 11.79 15.88
CA GLU A 151 0.14 11.45 17.28
C GLU A 151 -0.79 12.19 18.24
N GLU A 152 -0.88 13.53 18.10
CA GLU A 152 -1.77 14.34 18.94
C GLU A 152 -3.27 13.99 18.75
N ASP A 153 -3.69 13.66 17.52
CA ASP A 153 -5.06 13.23 17.24
C ASP A 153 -5.36 11.88 17.91
N LEU A 154 -4.41 10.93 17.93
CA LEU A 154 -4.58 9.64 18.63
C LEU A 154 -4.72 9.80 20.15
N GLU A 155 -3.99 10.73 20.75
CA GLU A 155 -4.12 11.06 22.18
C GLU A 155 -5.51 11.63 22.50
N ARG A 156 -6.07 12.46 21.61
CA ARG A 156 -7.41 13.05 21.77
C ARG A 156 -8.55 12.06 21.51
N GLN A 157 -8.27 10.98 20.78
CA GLN A 157 -9.21 9.88 20.54
C GLN A 157 -9.21 8.82 21.66
N GLY A 158 -8.29 8.94 22.64
CA GLY A 158 -8.17 8.04 23.79
C GLY A 158 -9.25 8.21 24.85
#